data_AF-A0A925BPH4-F1
#
_entry.id   AF-A0A925BPH4-F1
#
_cell.length_a   1.000
_cell.length_b   1.000
_cell.length_c   1.000
_cell.angle_alpha   90.00
_cell.angle_beta   90.00
_cell.angle_gamma   90.00
#
_symmetry.space_group_name_H-M   'P 1'
#
loop_
_entity.id
_entity.type
_entity.pdbx_description
1 polymer ?
#
loop_
_entity_poly.entity_id
_entity_poly.type
_entity_poly.pdbx_seq_one_letter_code
_entity_poly.pdbx_strand_id
1 'polypeptide(L)'
;MASKILEALGINKLKSFTAVSGLDKTGMHSVSMITTEGTPTGLFDLIPDKPISLSDFKSIPANAVNATVTRFDLAYLYDKAMKGIEQVDPNVRAQIEQTIAGLEPQLGFSVKGDVLEGLGDSWSFYTSATEPGVSFVPGIVITASVRKHEGVSKALNVVVMAARGALAGAGPQAPFSIQDFAARNEKGYRIVFNNLPIPVQPTWVLTKDQLIIGLSPQLVSSHLAGTAKGSMADNEHLKAAFKWNSKPLMVSYSDPKPGLQTVYTLVNTFGPVMIGQLAQQGINFNLPPLPPLGDIEQHLLPTVTTMGRTSNGWKTESHGVIPSGIEIGPAAVAIGAALLLPAVQQAREAARRAQSKNNLKQIAIAMHNYHDVTKAFPPAANVDAKGKKLLSWRVHILPYVDQAPLYKQFHLDEPWDSEHNKQFIKQIPPVYVQPTHADLAKDGKTVYLVPTGEGTAFEGDTGLGMAS
;
A
#
# COMPACT_ATOMS: atom_id res chain seq x y z
N MET A 1 24.10 10.59 4.14
CA MET A 1 22.66 10.28 4.14
C MET A 1 22.37 8.89 4.70
N ALA A 2 23.01 7.82 4.20
CA ALA A 2 22.81 6.45 4.70
C ALA A 2 23.07 6.26 6.22
N SER A 3 24.16 6.82 6.78
CA SER A 3 24.44 6.73 8.24
C SER A 3 23.32 7.33 9.09
N LYS A 4 22.84 8.52 8.71
CA LYS A 4 21.72 9.20 9.40
C LYS A 4 20.43 8.40 9.33
N ILE A 5 20.16 7.71 8.22
CA ILE A 5 18.99 6.83 8.08
C ILE A 5 19.14 5.62 9.01
N LEU A 6 20.31 4.98 9.06
CA LEU A 6 20.56 3.85 9.96
C LEU A 6 20.46 4.24 11.44
N GLU A 7 20.93 5.44 11.79
CA GLU A 7 20.78 6.04 13.12
C GLU A 7 19.31 6.34 13.46
N ALA A 8 18.56 6.97 12.55
CA ALA A 8 17.15 7.27 12.73
C ALA A 8 16.28 6.01 12.88
N LEU A 9 16.60 4.96 12.12
CA LEU A 9 15.97 3.65 12.23
C LEU A 9 16.46 2.85 13.46
N GLY A 10 17.50 3.31 14.16
CA GLY A 10 18.10 2.64 15.31
C GLY A 10 18.86 1.36 14.96
N ILE A 11 19.03 1.05 13.67
CA ILE A 11 19.69 -0.17 13.17
C ILE A 11 21.16 -0.17 13.57
N ASN A 12 21.80 1.00 13.64
CA ASN A 12 23.18 1.15 14.11
C ASN A 12 23.39 0.68 15.56
N LYS A 13 22.33 0.58 16.36
CA LYS A 13 22.37 0.06 17.73
C LYS A 13 22.05 -1.42 17.82
N LEU A 14 21.75 -2.11 16.73
CA LEU A 14 21.49 -3.55 16.78
C LEU A 14 22.76 -4.29 17.22
N LYS A 15 22.72 -4.88 18.42
CA LYS A 15 23.85 -5.61 19.01
C LYS A 15 23.86 -7.06 18.56
N SER A 16 22.70 -7.72 18.60
CA SER A 16 22.58 -9.12 18.22
C SER A 16 21.14 -9.50 17.88
N PHE A 17 21.03 -10.48 16.99
CA PHE A 17 19.82 -11.26 16.76
C PHE A 17 20.16 -12.71 17.07
N THR A 18 19.54 -13.27 18.09
CA THR A 18 19.75 -14.67 18.49
C THR A 18 18.43 -15.40 18.35
N ALA A 19 18.44 -16.59 17.74
CA ALA A 19 17.29 -17.48 17.73
C ALA A 19 17.75 -18.89 18.12
N VAL A 20 17.01 -19.51 19.03
CA VAL A 20 17.21 -20.88 19.48
C VAL A 20 15.89 -21.59 19.42
N SER A 21 15.86 -22.74 18.76
CA SER A 21 14.70 -23.62 18.69
C SER A 21 15.11 -25.02 19.11
N GLY A 22 14.26 -25.67 19.89
CA GLY A 22 14.46 -27.03 20.37
C GLY A 22 13.14 -27.72 20.66
N LEU A 23 13.20 -29.02 20.95
CA LEU A 23 12.05 -29.79 21.41
C LEU A 23 12.09 -29.90 22.94
N ASP A 24 10.96 -29.63 23.59
CA ASP A 24 10.72 -29.90 25.01
C ASP A 24 9.56 -30.89 25.20
N LYS A 25 9.06 -31.04 26.43
CA LYS A 25 7.97 -31.98 26.75
C LYS A 25 6.61 -31.60 26.13
N THR A 26 6.44 -30.35 25.72
CA THR A 26 5.20 -29.77 25.19
C THR A 26 5.22 -29.55 23.69
N GLY A 27 6.39 -29.61 23.06
CA GLY A 27 6.57 -29.52 21.62
C GLY A 27 7.84 -28.78 21.25
N MET A 28 7.82 -28.11 20.11
CA MET A 28 8.84 -27.16 19.73
C MET A 28 8.73 -25.88 20.56
N HIS A 29 9.83 -25.54 21.22
CA HIS A 29 10.02 -24.28 21.93
C HIS A 29 11.04 -23.45 21.14
N SER A 30 10.63 -22.25 20.75
CA SER A 30 11.48 -21.32 20.01
C SER A 30 11.57 -19.99 20.73
N VAL A 31 12.79 -19.54 21.00
CA VAL A 31 13.07 -18.25 21.61
C VAL A 31 13.96 -17.46 20.66
N SER A 32 13.52 -16.26 20.30
CA SER A 32 14.37 -15.29 19.62
C SER A 32 14.48 -14.00 20.41
N MET A 33 15.64 -13.37 20.32
CA MET A 33 15.94 -12.11 20.99
C MET A 33 16.61 -11.16 20.03
N ILE A 34 16.06 -9.95 19.98
CA ILE A 34 16.72 -8.80 19.37
C ILE A 34 17.24 -7.95 20.53
N THR A 35 18.55 -7.69 20.53
CA THR A 35 19.16 -6.83 21.54
C THR A 35 19.80 -5.63 20.87
N THR A 36 19.67 -4.47 21.49
CA THR A 36 20.30 -3.22 21.09
C THR A 36 21.33 -2.75 22.12
N GLU A 37 22.23 -1.87 21.69
CA GLU A 37 23.14 -1.15 22.57
C GLU A 37 22.39 -0.01 23.27
N GLY A 38 22.30 -0.09 24.60
CA GLY A 38 21.54 0.87 25.40
C GLY A 38 20.03 0.77 25.18
N THR A 39 19.33 1.89 25.32
CA THR A 39 17.87 1.95 25.16
C THR A 39 17.46 1.80 23.69
N PRO A 40 16.47 0.93 23.37
CA PRO A 40 15.95 0.79 22.02
C PRO A 40 15.47 2.13 21.43
N THR A 41 15.80 2.37 20.16
CA THR A 41 15.39 3.55 19.40
C THR A 41 14.94 3.17 18.00
N GLY A 42 14.26 4.08 17.29
CA GLY A 42 13.84 3.87 15.92
C GLY A 42 12.89 2.68 15.78
N LEU A 43 13.21 1.74 14.89
CA LEU A 43 12.40 0.54 14.62
C LEU A 43 12.18 -0.32 15.87
N PHE A 44 13.14 -0.34 16.80
CA PHE A 44 13.09 -1.15 18.02
C PHE A 44 12.26 -0.52 19.16
N ASP A 45 11.68 0.67 18.93
CA ASP A 45 10.83 1.39 19.89
C ASP A 45 9.47 1.80 19.30
N LEU A 46 9.05 1.14 18.21
CA LEU A 46 7.79 1.41 17.52
C LEU A 46 6.55 0.87 18.27
N ILE A 47 6.74 -0.16 19.07
CA ILE A 47 5.65 -0.77 19.85
C ILE A 47 5.69 -0.17 21.26
N PRO A 48 4.63 0.58 21.67
CA PRO A 48 4.54 1.11 23.02
C PRO A 48 4.67 0.00 24.07
N ASP A 49 5.26 0.31 25.23
CA ASP A 49 5.34 -0.62 26.36
C ASP A 49 4.01 -0.74 27.10
N LYS A 50 2.97 -1.16 26.36
CA LYS A 50 1.62 -1.38 26.84
C LYS A 50 1.27 -2.86 26.60
N PRO A 51 1.17 -3.67 27.65
CA PRO A 51 0.87 -5.09 27.48
C PRO A 51 -0.52 -5.36 26.89
N ILE A 52 -0.60 -6.47 26.16
CA ILE A 52 -1.83 -7.17 25.80
C ILE A 52 -2.31 -7.96 27.01
N SER A 53 -3.63 -8.14 27.05
CA SER A 53 -4.35 -8.93 28.04
C SER A 53 -5.23 -9.97 27.34
N LEU A 54 -5.66 -11.01 28.06
CA LEU A 54 -6.65 -11.96 27.54
C LEU A 54 -7.96 -11.27 27.13
N SER A 55 -8.34 -10.16 27.77
CA SER A 55 -9.54 -9.42 27.37
C SER A 55 -9.47 -8.83 25.96
N ASP A 56 -8.28 -8.59 25.42
CA ASP A 56 -8.13 -8.09 24.05
C ASP A 56 -8.48 -9.15 22.98
N PHE A 57 -8.64 -10.43 23.39
CA PHE A 57 -9.11 -11.52 22.53
C PHE A 57 -10.64 -11.72 22.57
N LYS A 58 -11.38 -10.97 23.41
CA LYS A 58 -12.83 -11.17 23.64
C LYS A 58 -13.69 -11.06 22.38
N SER A 59 -13.30 -10.20 21.44
CA SER A 59 -14.01 -10.00 20.17
C SER A 59 -13.65 -11.06 19.11
N ILE A 60 -12.65 -11.91 19.36
CA ILE A 60 -12.23 -12.95 18.42
C ILE A 60 -13.01 -14.25 18.72
N PRO A 61 -13.73 -14.82 17.74
CA PRO A 61 -14.47 -16.08 17.90
C PRO A 61 -13.57 -17.26 18.29
N ALA A 62 -14.07 -18.15 19.15
CA ALA A 62 -13.30 -19.33 19.63
C ALA A 62 -12.87 -20.32 18.53
N ASN A 63 -13.48 -20.28 17.35
CA ASN A 63 -13.12 -21.12 16.19
C ASN A 63 -12.08 -20.46 15.26
N ALA A 64 -11.43 -19.38 15.71
CA ALA A 64 -10.33 -18.78 14.98
C ALA A 64 -9.14 -19.75 14.89
N VAL A 65 -8.66 -19.95 13.66
CA VAL A 65 -7.51 -20.82 13.36
C VAL A 65 -6.21 -20.05 13.52
N ASN A 66 -6.20 -18.79 13.12
CA ASN A 66 -5.11 -17.86 13.39
C ASN A 66 -5.69 -16.66 14.09
N ALA A 67 -5.02 -16.16 15.13
CA ALA A 67 -5.41 -14.96 15.85
C ALA A 67 -4.18 -14.25 16.41
N THR A 68 -3.93 -13.03 15.96
CA THR A 68 -2.86 -12.17 16.46
C THR A 68 -3.46 -10.90 17.04
N VAL A 69 -3.03 -10.54 18.24
CA VAL A 69 -3.38 -9.26 18.89
C VAL A 69 -2.10 -8.51 19.22
N THR A 70 -2.09 -7.22 18.95
CA THR A 70 -0.95 -6.32 19.19
C THR A 70 -1.39 -4.92 19.61
N ARG A 71 -0.52 -4.20 20.33
CA ARG A 71 -0.66 -2.75 20.51
C ARG A 71 0.11 -2.00 19.42
N PHE A 72 -0.59 -1.26 18.59
CA PHE A 72 -0.02 -0.42 17.54
C PHE A 72 -0.73 0.94 17.55
N ASP A 73 -0.07 1.96 18.10
CA ASP A 73 -0.61 3.31 18.19
C ASP A 73 -0.12 4.14 17.00
N LEU A 74 -1.02 4.41 16.05
CA LEU A 74 -0.73 5.11 14.81
C LEU A 74 -0.19 6.54 15.03
N ALA A 75 -0.70 7.24 16.04
CA ALA A 75 -0.24 8.60 16.36
C ALA A 75 1.18 8.58 16.93
N TYR A 76 1.46 7.64 17.85
CA TYR A 76 2.81 7.43 18.37
C TYR A 76 3.82 7.10 17.26
N LEU A 77 3.43 6.23 16.33
CA LEU A 77 4.29 5.84 15.20
C LEU A 77 4.53 6.98 14.23
N TYR A 78 3.50 7.77 13.95
CA TYR A 78 3.63 8.97 13.15
C TYR A 78 4.64 9.92 13.78
N ASP A 79 4.54 10.18 15.09
CA ASP A 79 5.47 11.06 15.81
C ASP A 79 6.91 10.51 15.80
N LYS A 80 7.09 9.19 15.93
CA LYS A 80 8.41 8.55 15.83
C LYS A 80 8.97 8.62 14.41
N ALA A 81 8.15 8.36 13.39
CA ALA A 81 8.54 8.46 11.99
C ALA A 81 8.92 9.90 11.62
N MET A 82 8.14 10.90 12.03
CA MET A 82 8.42 12.31 11.80
C MET A 82 9.73 12.74 12.47
N LYS A 83 9.98 12.33 13.73
CA LYS A 83 11.26 12.56 14.40
C LYS A 83 12.44 11.93 13.65
N GLY A 84 12.27 10.71 13.13
CA GLY A 84 13.30 10.04 12.33
C GLY A 84 13.60 10.76 11.02
N ILE A 85 12.57 11.26 10.34
CA ILE A 85 12.71 12.06 9.11
C ILE A 85 13.42 13.40 9.41
N GLU A 86 13.04 14.07 10.49
CA GLU A 86 13.63 15.34 10.95
C GLU A 86 15.14 15.22 11.22
N GLN A 87 15.61 14.06 11.71
CA GLN A 87 17.04 13.78 11.88
C GLN A 87 17.80 13.66 10.55
N VAL A 88 17.12 13.27 9.48
CA VAL A 88 17.71 13.16 8.13
C VAL A 88 17.71 14.53 7.43
N ASP A 89 16.56 15.20 7.42
CA ASP A 89 16.36 16.55 6.91
C ASP A 89 15.38 17.34 7.81
N PRO A 90 15.85 18.39 8.51
CA PRO A 90 15.02 19.18 9.43
C PRO A 90 13.80 19.84 8.76
N ASN A 91 13.86 20.11 7.45
CA ASN A 91 12.81 20.86 6.76
C ASN A 91 11.63 19.98 6.31
N VAL A 92 11.85 18.68 6.14
CA VAL A 92 10.83 17.76 5.58
C VAL A 92 9.64 17.63 6.51
N ARG A 93 9.86 17.59 7.83
CA ARG A 93 8.77 17.50 8.81
C ARG A 93 7.85 18.73 8.72
N ALA A 94 8.43 19.93 8.75
CA ALA A 94 7.67 21.18 8.66
C ALA A 94 6.87 21.26 7.34
N GLN A 95 7.44 20.81 6.22
CA GLN A 95 6.74 20.75 4.93
C GLN A 95 5.55 19.77 4.96
N ILE A 96 5.72 18.58 5.56
CA ILE A 96 4.64 17.60 5.70
C ILE A 96 3.53 18.15 6.59
N GLU A 97 3.87 18.70 7.75
CA GLU A 97 2.91 19.27 8.70
C GLU A 97 2.17 20.46 8.09
N GLN A 98 2.86 21.35 7.37
CA GLN A 98 2.24 22.46 6.64
C GLN A 98 1.31 21.96 5.51
N THR A 99 1.71 20.92 4.79
CA THR A 99 0.86 20.31 3.74
C THR A 99 -0.41 19.71 4.34
N ILE A 100 -0.29 18.99 5.45
CA ILE A 100 -1.45 18.42 6.17
C ILE A 100 -2.35 19.55 6.67
N ALA A 101 -1.79 20.56 7.35
CA ALA A 101 -2.54 21.70 7.87
C ALA A 101 -3.27 22.50 6.77
N GLY A 102 -2.72 22.55 5.54
CA GLY A 102 -3.40 23.17 4.39
C GLY A 102 -4.56 22.33 3.83
N LEU A 103 -4.55 21.01 4.05
CA LEU A 103 -5.59 20.08 3.60
C LEU A 103 -6.72 19.91 4.61
N GLU A 104 -6.43 19.92 5.91
CA GLU A 104 -7.41 19.68 6.99
C GLU A 104 -8.65 20.58 6.90
N PRO A 105 -8.57 21.90 6.61
CA PRO A 105 -9.75 22.74 6.42
C PRO A 105 -10.64 22.32 5.25
N GLN A 106 -10.04 21.79 4.18
CA GLN A 106 -10.77 21.33 2.99
C GLN A 106 -11.41 19.95 3.22
N LEU A 107 -10.72 19.10 3.99
CA LEU A 107 -11.20 17.77 4.37
C LEU A 107 -12.24 17.83 5.50
N GLY A 108 -12.18 18.87 6.33
CA GLY A 108 -13.05 19.08 7.48
C GLY A 108 -12.71 18.19 8.69
N PHE A 109 -11.59 17.49 8.71
CA PHE A 109 -11.15 16.67 9.85
C PHE A 109 -9.63 16.77 10.02
N SER A 110 -9.15 16.53 11.24
CA SER A 110 -7.71 16.46 11.51
C SER A 110 -7.16 15.07 11.18
N VAL A 111 -6.12 15.01 10.36
CA VAL A 111 -5.46 13.74 10.04
C VAL A 111 -4.87 13.12 11.31
N LYS A 112 -4.13 13.90 12.11
CA LYS A 112 -3.56 13.39 13.36
C LYS A 112 -4.64 13.20 14.43
N GLY A 113 -5.44 14.23 14.67
CA GLY A 113 -6.39 14.26 15.78
C GLY A 113 -7.59 13.33 15.61
N ASP A 114 -8.21 13.31 14.42
CA ASP A 114 -9.44 12.56 14.18
C ASP A 114 -9.18 11.15 13.65
N VAL A 115 -8.10 10.94 12.89
CA VAL A 115 -7.77 9.62 12.31
C VAL A 115 -6.74 8.87 13.13
N LEU A 116 -5.51 9.41 13.27
CA LEU A 116 -4.41 8.66 13.89
C LEU A 116 -4.62 8.45 15.40
N GLU A 117 -5.03 9.49 16.12
CA GLU A 117 -5.40 9.39 17.55
C GLU A 117 -6.81 8.83 17.76
N GLY A 118 -7.67 8.97 16.75
CA GLY A 118 -9.04 8.49 16.78
C GLY A 118 -9.13 6.98 16.66
N LEU A 119 -8.25 6.36 15.89
CA LEU A 119 -7.97 4.94 15.96
C LEU A 119 -7.19 4.64 17.24
N GLY A 120 -7.65 3.66 18.00
CA GLY A 120 -6.99 3.19 19.20
C GLY A 120 -5.78 2.32 18.89
N ASP A 121 -5.17 1.81 19.96
CA ASP A 121 -3.92 1.07 19.90
C ASP A 121 -4.10 -0.44 19.81
N SER A 122 -5.28 -1.00 20.09
CA SER A 122 -5.48 -2.45 20.05
C SER A 122 -5.86 -2.89 18.65
N TRP A 123 -5.05 -3.76 18.06
CA TRP A 123 -5.30 -4.34 16.74
C TRP A 123 -5.38 -5.86 16.85
N SER A 124 -6.36 -6.45 16.16
CA SER A 124 -6.50 -7.90 16.04
C SER A 124 -6.54 -8.33 14.58
N PHE A 125 -5.91 -9.45 14.26
CA PHE A 125 -5.93 -10.08 12.95
C PHE A 125 -6.30 -11.54 13.16
N TYR A 126 -7.35 -12.03 12.51
CA TYR A 126 -7.71 -13.44 12.67
C TYR A 126 -8.34 -14.03 11.42
N THR A 127 -8.31 -15.36 11.35
CA THR A 127 -8.97 -16.17 10.33
C THR A 127 -9.85 -17.22 10.99
N SER A 128 -11.04 -17.47 10.48
CA SER A 128 -11.97 -18.49 11.00
C SER A 128 -11.88 -19.78 10.19
N ALA A 129 -12.06 -20.94 10.86
CA ALA A 129 -12.09 -22.24 10.20
C ALA A 129 -13.35 -22.44 9.34
N THR A 130 -14.45 -21.80 9.74
CA THR A 130 -15.79 -22.05 9.19
C THR A 130 -16.23 -21.02 8.17
N GLU A 131 -15.45 -19.94 8.00
CA GLU A 131 -15.73 -18.92 7.01
C GLU A 131 -14.71 -19.06 5.90
N PRO A 132 -15.12 -19.66 4.77
CA PRO A 132 -14.20 -19.88 3.67
C PRO A 132 -13.63 -18.53 3.26
N GLY A 133 -12.31 -18.52 3.13
CA GLY A 133 -11.63 -17.49 2.39
C GLY A 133 -12.04 -17.52 0.92
N VAL A 134 -11.38 -16.70 0.12
CA VAL A 134 -11.66 -16.65 -1.31
C VAL A 134 -10.63 -17.47 -2.05
N SER A 135 -11.06 -18.55 -2.70
CA SER A 135 -10.18 -19.51 -3.38
C SER A 135 -9.13 -20.07 -2.42
N PHE A 136 -7.85 -19.71 -2.60
CA PHE A 136 -6.72 -20.12 -1.74
C PHE A 136 -6.33 -19.06 -0.70
N VAL A 137 -6.99 -17.90 -0.68
CA VAL A 137 -6.69 -16.81 0.26
C VAL A 137 -7.52 -16.99 1.51
N PRO A 138 -6.93 -17.20 2.70
CA PRO A 138 -7.67 -17.31 3.96
C PRO A 138 -8.55 -16.07 4.19
N GLY A 139 -9.75 -16.27 4.74
CA GLY A 139 -10.62 -15.17 5.12
C GLY A 139 -10.04 -14.43 6.32
N ILE A 140 -9.51 -13.22 6.11
CA ILE A 140 -8.91 -12.40 7.17
C ILE A 140 -9.91 -11.35 7.65
N VAL A 141 -10.02 -11.22 8.97
CA VAL A 141 -10.65 -10.10 9.65
C VAL A 141 -9.58 -9.30 10.40
N ILE A 142 -9.58 -7.99 10.17
CA ILE A 142 -8.75 -7.02 10.87
C ILE A 142 -9.69 -6.17 11.72
N THR A 143 -9.35 -5.98 12.98
CA THR A 143 -10.02 -4.99 13.83
C THR A 143 -9.01 -4.03 14.42
N ALA A 144 -9.42 -2.78 14.56
CA ALA A 144 -8.72 -1.76 15.33
C ALA A 144 -9.69 -1.15 16.33
N SER A 145 -9.28 -1.02 17.58
CA SER A 145 -10.05 -0.25 18.58
C SER A 145 -10.26 1.19 18.10
N VAL A 146 -11.34 1.84 18.54
CA VAL A 146 -11.68 3.23 18.20
C VAL A 146 -11.80 4.03 19.48
N ARG A 147 -11.12 5.18 19.54
CA ARG A 147 -11.16 6.14 20.65
C ARG A 147 -12.06 7.35 20.34
N LYS A 148 -12.01 7.87 19.11
CA LYS A 148 -12.80 9.03 18.66
C LYS A 148 -13.69 8.66 17.48
N HIS A 149 -14.81 8.00 17.77
CA HIS A 149 -15.72 7.48 16.74
C HIS A 149 -16.16 8.55 15.73
N GLU A 150 -16.58 9.73 16.19
CA GLU A 150 -17.08 10.79 15.29
C GLU A 150 -16.01 11.28 14.31
N GLY A 151 -14.78 11.49 14.79
CA GLY A 151 -13.65 11.91 13.97
C GLY A 151 -13.29 10.87 12.91
N VAL A 152 -13.15 9.60 13.31
CA VAL A 152 -12.85 8.49 12.38
C VAL A 152 -13.98 8.31 11.37
N SER A 153 -15.24 8.36 11.82
CA SER A 153 -16.42 8.24 10.96
C SER A 153 -16.45 9.34 9.90
N LYS A 154 -16.23 10.59 10.31
CA LYS A 154 -16.17 11.74 9.40
C LYS A 154 -15.08 11.54 8.35
N ALA A 155 -13.87 11.16 8.76
CA ALA A 155 -12.76 10.93 7.85
C ALA A 155 -13.04 9.82 6.83
N LEU A 156 -13.55 8.67 7.28
CA LEU A 156 -13.92 7.57 6.39
C LEU A 156 -14.99 7.99 5.38
N ASN A 157 -16.00 8.74 5.81
CA ASN A 157 -17.08 9.20 4.93
C ASN A 157 -16.58 10.18 3.87
N VAL A 158 -15.67 11.11 4.22
CA VAL A 158 -15.05 12.02 3.23
C VAL A 158 -14.23 11.24 2.21
N VAL A 159 -13.45 10.25 2.65
CA VAL A 159 -12.66 9.39 1.74
C VAL A 159 -13.57 8.60 0.80
N VAL A 160 -14.65 8.01 1.32
CA VAL A 160 -15.63 7.27 0.50
C VAL A 160 -16.32 8.18 -0.50
N MET A 161 -16.73 9.38 -0.08
CA MET A 161 -17.38 10.36 -0.96
C MET A 161 -16.45 10.80 -2.09
N ALA A 162 -15.19 11.13 -1.77
CA ALA A 162 -14.18 11.49 -2.75
C ALA A 162 -13.90 10.35 -3.73
N ALA A 163 -13.75 9.12 -3.23
CA ALA A 163 -13.51 7.94 -4.06
C ALA A 163 -14.71 7.65 -4.98
N ARG A 164 -15.95 7.74 -4.49
CA ARG A 164 -17.17 7.60 -5.31
C ARG A 164 -17.23 8.66 -6.41
N GLY A 165 -16.90 9.93 -6.09
CA GLY A 165 -16.85 11.00 -7.08
C GLY A 165 -15.83 10.73 -8.19
N ALA A 166 -14.61 10.31 -7.82
CA ALA A 166 -13.57 9.95 -8.79
C ALA A 166 -13.97 8.75 -9.68
N LEU A 167 -14.61 7.72 -9.10
CA LEU A 167 -15.09 6.55 -9.84
C LEU A 167 -16.26 6.89 -10.77
N ALA A 168 -17.17 7.79 -10.36
CA ALA A 168 -18.27 8.25 -11.20
C ALA A 168 -17.76 8.96 -12.47
N GLY A 169 -16.66 9.73 -12.36
CA GLY A 169 -16.00 10.35 -13.51
C GLY A 169 -15.40 9.35 -14.52
N ALA A 170 -15.03 8.15 -14.06
CA ALA A 170 -14.54 7.07 -14.93
C ALA A 170 -15.67 6.30 -15.65
N GLY A 171 -16.92 6.49 -15.25
CA GLY A 171 -18.10 5.89 -15.88
C GLY A 171 -18.08 4.35 -15.87
N PRO A 172 -18.66 3.69 -16.90
CA PRO A 172 -18.75 2.23 -17.00
C PRO A 172 -17.40 1.49 -17.03
N GLN A 173 -16.30 2.21 -17.27
CA GLN A 173 -14.95 1.65 -17.33
C GLN A 173 -14.26 1.62 -15.96
N ALA A 174 -14.92 2.08 -14.89
CA ALA A 174 -14.37 2.05 -13.55
C ALA A 174 -14.08 0.59 -13.10
N PRO A 175 -12.84 0.27 -12.67
CA PRO A 175 -12.43 -1.10 -12.33
C PRO A 175 -13.12 -1.65 -11.06
N PHE A 176 -13.70 -0.78 -10.25
CA PHE A 176 -14.48 -1.14 -9.08
C PHE A 176 -15.49 -0.06 -8.70
N SER A 177 -16.43 -0.41 -7.83
CA SER A 177 -17.40 0.50 -7.21
C SER A 177 -17.36 0.36 -5.69
N ILE A 178 -17.70 1.44 -4.98
CA ILE A 178 -17.90 1.41 -3.52
C ILE A 178 -19.40 1.41 -3.25
N GLN A 179 -19.91 0.31 -2.71
CA GLN A 179 -21.33 0.12 -2.41
C GLN A 179 -21.58 0.20 -0.91
N ASP A 180 -22.78 0.63 -0.53
CA ASP A 180 -23.20 0.61 0.87
C ASP A 180 -23.36 -0.84 1.33
N PHE A 181 -23.00 -1.07 2.59
CA PHE A 181 -23.17 -2.35 3.27
C PHE A 181 -23.86 -2.11 4.61
N ALA A 182 -24.75 -3.02 4.98
CA ALA A 182 -25.38 -3.00 6.29
C ALA A 182 -25.51 -4.44 6.79
N ALA A 183 -25.15 -4.66 8.05
CA ALA A 183 -25.36 -5.92 8.74
C ALA A 183 -25.70 -5.63 10.19
N ARG A 184 -26.71 -6.34 10.71
CA ARG A 184 -27.30 -6.07 12.02
C ARG A 184 -27.74 -4.61 12.12
N ASN A 185 -27.18 -3.84 13.05
CA ASN A 185 -27.48 -2.42 13.27
C ASN A 185 -26.35 -1.50 12.81
N GLU A 186 -25.33 -2.04 12.14
CA GLU A 186 -24.15 -1.30 11.73
C GLU A 186 -24.16 -1.06 10.22
N LYS A 187 -23.66 0.11 9.83
CA LYS A 187 -23.51 0.52 8.44
C LYS A 187 -22.04 0.61 8.09
N GLY A 188 -21.73 0.32 6.83
CA GLY A 188 -20.38 0.35 6.32
C GLY A 188 -20.38 0.38 4.80
N TYR A 189 -19.25 -0.02 4.24
CA TYR A 189 -19.02 0.02 2.81
C TYR A 189 -18.31 -1.24 2.35
N ARG A 190 -18.51 -1.58 1.08
CA ARG A 190 -17.79 -2.66 0.41
C ARG A 190 -17.28 -2.23 -0.96
N ILE A 191 -16.16 -2.78 -1.37
CA ILE A 191 -15.62 -2.65 -2.72
C ILE A 191 -16.11 -3.83 -3.57
N VAL A 192 -16.67 -3.51 -4.73
CA VAL A 192 -17.09 -4.50 -5.74
C VAL A 192 -16.29 -4.25 -7.00
N PHE A 193 -15.46 -5.21 -7.40
CA PHE A 193 -14.67 -5.13 -8.62
C PHE A 193 -15.56 -5.39 -9.85
N ASN A 194 -15.52 -4.48 -10.81
CA ASN A 194 -16.30 -4.57 -12.04
C ASN A 194 -15.42 -5.19 -13.12
N ASN A 195 -15.93 -6.17 -13.87
CA ASN A 195 -15.24 -6.78 -15.02
C ASN A 195 -13.88 -7.44 -14.69
N LEU A 196 -13.56 -7.63 -13.41
CA LEU A 196 -12.39 -8.38 -12.96
C LEU A 196 -12.88 -9.62 -12.20
N PRO A 197 -12.40 -10.83 -12.51
CA PRO A 197 -12.77 -12.06 -11.81
C PRO A 197 -12.04 -12.15 -10.46
N ILE A 198 -12.08 -11.06 -9.68
CA ILE A 198 -11.50 -10.98 -8.34
C ILE A 198 -12.59 -11.44 -7.37
N PRO A 199 -12.45 -12.60 -6.70
CA PRO A 199 -13.55 -13.18 -5.95
C PRO A 199 -13.63 -12.63 -4.51
N VAL A 200 -12.97 -11.51 -4.20
CA VAL A 200 -13.03 -10.81 -2.90
C VAL A 200 -13.88 -9.55 -2.98
N GLN A 201 -14.52 -9.21 -1.86
CA GLN A 201 -15.27 -7.97 -1.69
C GLN A 201 -14.86 -7.31 -0.36
N PRO A 202 -13.71 -6.60 -0.34
CA PRO A 202 -13.25 -5.93 0.86
C PRO A 202 -14.36 -5.06 1.44
N THR A 203 -14.70 -5.32 2.70
CA THR A 203 -15.82 -4.71 3.40
C THR A 203 -15.32 -4.17 4.72
N TRP A 204 -15.78 -2.98 5.11
CA TRP A 204 -15.48 -2.43 6.42
C TRP A 204 -16.70 -1.78 7.06
N VAL A 205 -16.71 -1.83 8.39
CA VAL A 205 -17.74 -1.25 9.25
C VAL A 205 -17.03 -0.54 10.40
N LEU A 206 -17.49 0.67 10.70
CA LEU A 206 -17.06 1.40 11.90
C LEU A 206 -18.18 1.30 12.93
N THR A 207 -17.92 0.55 14.00
CA THR A 207 -18.76 0.51 15.21
C THR A 207 -18.27 1.56 16.19
N LYS A 208 -19.01 1.78 17.28
CA LYS A 208 -18.62 2.71 18.36
C LYS A 208 -17.20 2.43 18.90
N ASP A 209 -16.85 1.16 19.07
CA ASP A 209 -15.63 0.74 19.77
C ASP A 209 -14.55 0.17 18.83
N GLN A 210 -14.90 -0.19 17.58
CA GLN A 210 -14.00 -0.88 16.65
C GLN A 210 -14.24 -0.51 15.19
N LEU A 211 -13.15 -0.34 14.45
CA LEU A 211 -13.13 -0.44 12.99
C LEU A 211 -12.89 -1.91 12.63
N ILE A 212 -13.80 -2.50 11.85
CA ILE A 212 -13.75 -3.89 11.40
C ILE A 212 -13.56 -3.89 9.89
N ILE A 213 -12.60 -4.68 9.40
CA ILE A 213 -12.30 -4.84 7.98
C ILE A 213 -12.22 -6.33 7.68
N GLY A 214 -12.94 -6.79 6.67
CA GLY A 214 -12.91 -8.17 6.19
C GLY A 214 -12.77 -8.26 4.67
N LEU A 215 -12.24 -9.36 4.17
CA LEU A 215 -12.12 -9.60 2.72
C LEU A 215 -13.44 -9.94 2.02
N SER A 216 -14.51 -10.14 2.80
CA SER A 216 -15.87 -10.35 2.31
C SER A 216 -16.90 -9.76 3.27
N PRO A 217 -18.12 -9.43 2.79
CA PRO A 217 -19.23 -9.01 3.64
C PRO A 217 -19.60 -10.04 4.71
N GLN A 218 -19.43 -11.33 4.40
CA GLN A 218 -19.73 -12.44 5.30
C GLN A 218 -18.81 -12.43 6.52
N LEU A 219 -17.49 -12.25 6.33
CA LEU A 219 -16.53 -12.17 7.44
C LEU A 219 -16.85 -11.03 8.41
N VAL A 220 -17.24 -9.86 7.88
CA VAL A 220 -17.65 -8.70 8.70
C VAL A 220 -18.96 -8.99 9.42
N SER A 221 -19.94 -9.56 8.73
CA SER A 221 -21.25 -9.93 9.32
C SER A 221 -21.11 -10.93 10.46
N SER A 222 -20.21 -11.90 10.31
CA SER A 222 -19.87 -12.88 11.31
C SER A 222 -19.13 -12.27 12.50
N HIS A 223 -18.17 -11.37 12.27
CA HIS A 223 -17.53 -10.65 13.38
C HIS A 223 -18.55 -9.83 14.18
N LEU A 224 -19.45 -9.13 13.48
CA LEU A 224 -20.56 -8.39 14.10
C LEU A 224 -21.56 -9.30 14.82
N ALA A 225 -21.61 -10.59 14.48
CA ALA A 225 -22.36 -11.58 15.25
C ALA A 225 -21.80 -11.83 16.65
N GLY A 226 -20.55 -11.41 16.86
CA GLY A 226 -19.86 -11.50 18.13
C GLY A 226 -19.50 -12.93 18.50
N THR A 227 -19.16 -13.10 19.77
CA THR A 227 -18.56 -14.31 20.31
C THR A 227 -19.54 -15.12 21.17
N ALA A 228 -20.83 -15.09 20.83
CA ALA A 228 -21.88 -15.80 21.58
C ALA A 228 -21.64 -17.33 21.68
N LYS A 229 -20.88 -17.90 20.74
CA LYS A 229 -20.46 -19.32 20.74
C LYS A 229 -19.09 -19.55 21.40
N GLY A 230 -18.56 -18.57 22.13
CA GLY A 230 -17.25 -18.60 22.76
C GLY A 230 -16.23 -17.66 22.12
N SER A 231 -15.20 -17.32 22.89
CA SER A 231 -14.11 -16.41 22.49
C SER A 231 -12.74 -17.05 22.61
N MET A 232 -11.77 -16.58 21.81
CA MET A 232 -10.35 -16.93 21.99
C MET A 232 -9.79 -16.53 23.35
N ALA A 233 -10.41 -15.58 24.07
CA ALA A 233 -10.02 -15.25 25.44
C ALA A 233 -10.10 -16.47 26.39
N ASP A 234 -10.95 -17.44 26.07
CA ASP A 234 -11.15 -18.66 26.86
C ASP A 234 -10.23 -19.81 26.45
N ASN A 235 -9.42 -19.66 25.40
CA ASN A 235 -8.53 -20.72 24.89
C ASN A 235 -7.40 -21.04 25.87
N GLU A 236 -7.25 -22.32 26.22
CA GLU A 236 -6.29 -22.78 27.24
C GLU A 236 -4.81 -22.58 26.84
N HIS A 237 -4.48 -22.72 25.54
CA HIS A 237 -3.11 -22.48 25.05
C HIS A 237 -2.76 -20.99 25.13
N LEU A 238 -3.72 -20.11 24.79
CA LEU A 238 -3.54 -18.67 24.99
C LEU A 238 -3.38 -18.33 26.48
N LYS A 239 -4.23 -18.86 27.37
CA LYS A 239 -4.09 -18.65 28.83
C LYS A 239 -2.75 -19.13 29.37
N ALA A 240 -2.24 -20.26 28.89
CA ALA A 240 -0.92 -20.77 29.25
C ALA A 240 0.19 -19.78 28.85
N ALA A 241 0.05 -19.13 27.70
CA ALA A 241 1.05 -18.17 27.23
C ALA A 241 1.22 -16.93 28.12
N PHE A 242 0.13 -16.45 28.73
CA PHE A 242 0.19 -15.37 29.71
C PHE A 242 0.87 -15.77 31.03
N LYS A 243 1.10 -17.07 31.28
CA LYS A 243 1.83 -17.55 32.46
C LYS A 243 3.35 -17.45 32.27
N TRP A 244 3.87 -17.72 31.07
CA TRP A 244 5.30 -17.61 30.78
C TRP A 244 5.72 -16.22 30.28
N ASN A 245 4.78 -15.44 29.73
CA ASN A 245 4.98 -14.03 29.41
C ASN A 245 3.83 -13.21 30.00
N SER A 246 4.08 -12.57 31.15
CA SER A 246 3.05 -11.82 31.89
C SER A 246 2.75 -10.44 31.30
N LYS A 247 3.61 -9.93 30.40
CA LYS A 247 3.47 -8.59 29.80
C LYS A 247 3.77 -8.63 28.29
N PRO A 248 3.05 -9.44 27.50
CA PRO A 248 3.31 -9.53 26.07
C PRO A 248 2.81 -8.26 25.38
N LEU A 249 3.57 -7.74 24.41
CA LEU A 249 3.18 -6.65 23.52
C LEU A 249 2.47 -7.16 22.26
N MET A 250 2.70 -8.41 21.90
CA MET A 250 2.01 -9.15 20.86
C MET A 250 1.79 -10.58 21.33
N VAL A 251 0.62 -11.14 21.02
CA VAL A 251 0.32 -12.55 21.17
C VAL A 251 -0.30 -13.06 19.87
N SER A 252 0.24 -14.15 19.33
CA SER A 252 -0.23 -14.82 18.12
C SER A 252 -0.54 -16.28 18.45
N TYR A 253 -1.67 -16.76 17.94
CA TYR A 253 -2.14 -18.14 18.02
C TYR A 253 -2.32 -18.68 16.62
N SER A 254 -1.88 -19.91 16.38
CA SER A 254 -2.09 -20.63 15.12
C SER A 254 -2.39 -22.10 15.38
N ASP A 255 -3.53 -22.59 14.90
CA ASP A 255 -3.88 -24.01 14.87
C ASP A 255 -3.57 -24.58 13.47
N PRO A 256 -2.59 -25.49 13.35
CA PRO A 256 -2.22 -26.05 12.05
C PRO A 256 -3.24 -27.07 11.51
N LYS A 257 -4.15 -27.61 12.35
CA LYS A 257 -5.02 -28.73 11.95
C LYS A 257 -5.94 -28.40 10.77
N PRO A 258 -6.70 -27.29 10.77
CA PRO A 258 -7.59 -26.97 9.65
C PRO A 258 -6.83 -26.72 8.34
N GLY A 259 -5.63 -26.14 8.43
CA GLY A 259 -4.73 -25.97 7.29
C GLY A 259 -4.25 -27.32 6.74
N LEU A 260 -3.83 -28.22 7.62
CA LEU A 260 -3.41 -29.57 7.24
C LEU A 260 -4.55 -30.35 6.58
N GLN A 261 -5.75 -30.33 7.15
CA GLN A 261 -6.95 -30.94 6.57
C GLN A 261 -7.21 -30.45 5.13
N THR A 262 -7.07 -29.14 4.92
CA THR A 262 -7.23 -28.52 3.60
C THR A 262 -6.17 -29.02 2.62
N VAL A 263 -4.89 -29.05 3.04
CA VAL A 263 -3.79 -29.56 2.20
C VAL A 263 -3.99 -31.03 1.86
N TYR A 264 -4.34 -31.87 2.84
CA TYR A 264 -4.63 -33.29 2.63
C TYR A 264 -5.76 -33.49 1.61
N THR A 265 -6.83 -32.72 1.75
CA THR A 265 -7.96 -32.75 0.80
C THR A 265 -7.52 -32.37 -0.61
N LEU A 266 -6.73 -31.30 -0.76
CA LEU A 266 -6.23 -30.86 -2.06
C LEU A 266 -5.29 -31.88 -2.70
N VAL A 267 -4.34 -32.42 -1.93
CA VAL A 267 -3.37 -33.39 -2.43
C VAL A 267 -4.07 -34.68 -2.85
N ASN A 268 -5.02 -35.19 -2.07
CA ASN A 268 -5.76 -36.41 -2.43
C ASN A 268 -6.69 -36.19 -3.63
N THR A 269 -7.32 -35.02 -3.74
CA THR A 269 -8.29 -34.73 -4.81
C THR A 269 -7.60 -34.38 -6.13
N PHE A 270 -6.56 -33.55 -6.09
CA PHE A 270 -5.90 -33.00 -7.29
C PHE A 270 -4.52 -33.59 -7.56
N GLY A 271 -3.89 -34.25 -6.59
CA GLY A 271 -2.58 -34.88 -6.75
C GLY A 271 -2.52 -35.84 -7.94
N PRO A 272 -3.46 -36.80 -8.07
CA PRO A 272 -3.47 -37.72 -9.22
C PRO A 272 -3.60 -37.01 -10.57
N VAL A 273 -4.37 -35.91 -10.62
CA VAL A 273 -4.55 -35.11 -11.84
C VAL A 273 -3.24 -34.40 -12.22
N MET A 274 -2.58 -33.74 -11.25
CA MET A 274 -1.30 -33.09 -11.48
C MET A 274 -0.22 -34.09 -11.89
N ILE A 275 -0.15 -35.26 -11.25
CA ILE A 275 0.79 -36.33 -11.60
C ILE A 275 0.54 -36.80 -13.04
N GLY A 276 -0.72 -36.98 -13.44
CA GLY A 276 -1.08 -37.34 -14.81
C GLY A 276 -0.63 -36.29 -15.83
N GLN A 277 -0.78 -35.00 -15.53
CA GLN A 277 -0.31 -33.90 -16.40
C GLN A 277 1.22 -33.85 -16.49
N LEU A 278 1.92 -34.02 -15.37
CA LEU A 278 3.38 -34.07 -15.34
C LEU A 278 3.91 -35.25 -16.16
N ALA A 279 3.25 -36.41 -16.07
CA ALA A 279 3.60 -37.59 -16.87
C ALA A 279 3.46 -37.33 -18.39
N GLN A 280 2.44 -36.57 -18.82
CA GLN A 280 2.30 -36.15 -20.22
C GLN A 280 3.43 -35.21 -20.69
N GLN A 281 4.08 -34.50 -19.77
CA GLN A 281 5.26 -33.66 -20.03
C GLN A 281 6.59 -34.42 -19.86
N GLY A 282 6.53 -35.75 -19.68
CA GLY A 282 7.71 -36.60 -19.46
C GLY A 282 8.29 -36.51 -18.05
N ILE A 283 7.61 -35.84 -17.11
CA ILE A 283 8.02 -35.74 -15.70
C ILE A 283 7.32 -36.85 -14.92
N ASN A 284 8.06 -37.92 -14.63
CA ASN A 284 7.57 -39.02 -13.80
C ASN A 284 7.73 -38.68 -12.32
N PHE A 285 6.65 -38.21 -11.70
CA PHE A 285 6.58 -37.95 -10.27
C PHE A 285 5.67 -38.98 -9.59
N ASN A 286 6.15 -39.63 -8.54
CA ASN A 286 5.34 -40.55 -7.73
C ASN A 286 5.14 -39.93 -6.34
N LEU A 287 3.88 -39.69 -5.97
CA LEU A 287 3.57 -39.23 -4.63
C LEU A 287 3.47 -40.46 -3.70
N PRO A 288 4.32 -40.55 -2.65
CA PRO A 288 4.20 -41.64 -1.69
C PRO A 288 2.82 -41.61 -1.01
N PRO A 289 2.29 -42.77 -0.59
CA PRO A 289 1.03 -42.81 0.15
C PRO A 289 1.16 -41.96 1.40
N LEU A 290 0.30 -40.96 1.52
CA LEU A 290 0.25 -40.14 2.72
C LEU A 290 -0.26 -40.99 3.89
N PRO A 291 0.31 -40.84 5.10
CA PRO A 291 -0.21 -41.49 6.28
C PRO A 291 -1.65 -41.02 6.57
N PRO A 292 -2.45 -41.80 7.30
CA PRO A 292 -3.77 -41.37 7.76
C PRO A 292 -3.70 -40.02 8.48
N LEU A 293 -4.62 -39.11 8.15
CA LEU A 293 -4.60 -37.76 8.71
C LEU A 293 -4.68 -37.76 10.25
N GLY A 294 -5.48 -38.65 10.83
CA GLY A 294 -5.59 -38.80 12.28
C GLY A 294 -4.28 -39.16 12.98
N ASP A 295 -3.40 -39.90 12.29
CA ASP A 295 -2.09 -40.28 12.83
C ASP A 295 -1.14 -39.08 12.93
N ILE A 296 -1.35 -38.03 12.12
CA ILE A 296 -0.60 -36.78 12.19
C ILE A 296 -1.27 -35.78 13.13
N GLU A 297 -2.60 -35.63 13.06
CA GLU A 297 -3.35 -34.63 13.82
C GLU A 297 -3.17 -34.76 15.33
N GLN A 298 -2.99 -35.98 15.84
CA GLN A 298 -2.70 -36.24 17.26
C GLN A 298 -1.38 -35.62 17.74
N HIS A 299 -0.43 -35.40 16.82
CA HIS A 299 0.87 -34.78 17.10
C HIS A 299 0.87 -33.29 16.83
N LEU A 300 -0.24 -32.73 16.33
CA LEU A 300 -0.38 -31.31 16.09
C LEU A 300 -0.99 -30.61 17.30
N LEU A 301 -0.25 -29.66 17.86
CA LEU A 301 -0.73 -28.73 18.88
C LEU A 301 -0.74 -27.30 18.31
N PRO A 302 -1.64 -26.43 18.78
CA PRO A 302 -1.57 -25.02 18.43
C PRO A 302 -0.22 -24.42 18.82
N THR A 303 0.25 -23.50 17.99
CA THR A 303 1.44 -22.70 18.26
C THR A 303 1.01 -21.36 18.84
N VAL A 304 1.57 -20.98 19.98
CA VAL A 304 1.35 -19.68 20.60
C VAL A 304 2.66 -18.94 20.71
N THR A 305 2.74 -17.80 20.03
CA THR A 305 3.90 -16.92 19.98
C THR A 305 3.60 -15.65 20.78
N THR A 306 4.46 -15.29 21.72
CA THR A 306 4.39 -14.03 22.47
C THR A 306 5.64 -13.20 22.20
N MET A 307 5.48 -11.88 22.12
CA MET A 307 6.61 -10.95 22.04
C MET A 307 6.51 -9.99 23.21
N GLY A 308 7.60 -9.77 23.95
CA GLY A 308 7.67 -8.85 25.08
C GLY A 308 8.91 -7.96 25.01
N ARG A 309 8.88 -6.85 25.75
CA ARG A 309 10.03 -5.96 25.90
C ARG A 309 11.05 -6.58 26.85
N THR A 310 12.33 -6.46 26.52
CA THR A 310 13.45 -6.68 27.44
C THR A 310 14.08 -5.34 27.81
N SER A 311 15.07 -5.36 28.69
CA SER A 311 15.80 -4.15 29.12
C SER A 311 16.50 -3.42 27.97
N ASN A 312 16.88 -4.13 26.91
CA ASN A 312 17.62 -3.59 25.77
C ASN A 312 17.09 -4.03 24.41
N GLY A 313 15.85 -4.51 24.30
CA GLY A 313 15.28 -4.94 23.03
C GLY A 313 13.99 -5.74 23.20
N TRP A 314 13.84 -6.81 22.44
CA TRP A 314 12.64 -7.64 22.43
C TRP A 314 12.98 -9.12 22.53
N LYS A 315 12.11 -9.86 23.21
CA LYS A 315 12.13 -11.32 23.25
C LYS A 315 10.83 -11.82 22.64
N THR A 316 10.96 -12.72 21.67
CA THR A 316 9.85 -13.49 21.13
C THR A 316 10.00 -14.94 21.59
N GLU A 317 8.94 -15.50 22.13
CA GLU A 317 8.91 -16.86 22.66
C GLU A 317 7.67 -17.57 22.14
N SER A 318 7.87 -18.76 21.60
CA SER A 318 6.84 -19.57 20.97
C SER A 318 6.89 -21.01 21.42
N HIS A 319 5.70 -21.56 21.65
CA HIS A 319 5.46 -22.94 22.09
C HIS A 319 4.45 -23.56 21.12
N GLY A 320 4.80 -24.67 20.48
CA GLY A 320 3.94 -25.29 19.48
C GLY A 320 4.60 -26.45 18.74
N VAL A 321 4.18 -26.71 17.50
CA VAL A 321 4.73 -27.81 16.67
C VAL A 321 5.46 -27.33 15.42
N ILE A 322 5.31 -26.05 15.08
CA ILE A 322 5.98 -25.42 13.93
C ILE A 322 7.03 -24.46 14.48
N PRO A 323 8.27 -24.46 13.95
CA PRO A 323 9.23 -23.43 14.27
C PRO A 323 8.70 -22.08 13.79
N SER A 324 8.22 -21.25 14.71
CA SER A 324 7.82 -19.88 14.41
C SER A 324 9.08 -19.00 14.31
N GLY A 325 9.83 -19.14 13.23
CA GLY A 325 10.86 -18.18 12.87
C GLY A 325 10.17 -16.93 12.33
N ILE A 326 10.08 -15.87 13.16
CA ILE A 326 9.49 -14.57 12.80
C ILE A 326 8.17 -14.76 12.05
N GLU A 327 7.11 -15.15 12.76
CA GLU A 327 5.77 -14.79 12.28
C GLU A 327 5.81 -13.28 11.99
N ILE A 328 5.32 -12.91 10.81
CA ILE A 328 5.21 -11.54 10.29
C ILE A 328 4.32 -10.77 11.28
N GLY A 329 4.91 -10.36 12.38
CA GLY A 329 4.26 -9.60 13.43
C GLY A 329 4.11 -8.14 13.01
N PRO A 330 3.56 -7.31 13.89
CA PRO A 330 3.40 -5.87 13.71
C PRO A 330 4.72 -5.19 13.36
N ALA A 331 5.86 -5.75 13.75
CA ALA A 331 7.18 -5.31 13.29
C ALA A 331 7.30 -5.32 11.76
N ALA A 332 6.81 -6.34 11.06
CA ALA A 332 6.81 -6.38 9.60
C ALA A 332 5.78 -5.43 8.97
N VAL A 333 4.66 -5.14 9.63
CA VAL A 333 3.68 -4.13 9.19
C VAL A 333 4.18 -2.70 9.44
N ALA A 334 4.87 -2.46 10.56
CA ALA A 334 5.47 -1.18 10.94
C ALA A 334 6.73 -0.89 10.11
N ILE A 335 7.59 -1.89 9.91
CA ILE A 335 8.73 -1.86 8.99
C ILE A 335 8.22 -1.74 7.55
N GLY A 336 7.15 -2.47 7.18
CA GLY A 336 6.47 -2.33 5.89
C GLY A 336 5.95 -0.91 5.66
N ALA A 337 5.21 -0.33 6.61
CA ALA A 337 4.71 1.04 6.54
C ALA A 337 5.83 2.10 6.52
N ALA A 338 6.91 1.89 7.30
CA ALA A 338 8.08 2.77 7.32
C ALA A 338 8.93 2.67 6.04
N LEU A 339 9.03 1.49 5.43
CA LEU A 339 9.72 1.26 4.15
C LEU A 339 8.86 1.68 2.94
N LEU A 340 7.53 1.72 3.09
CA LEU A 340 6.62 2.21 2.05
C LEU A 340 6.75 3.71 1.84
N LEU A 341 7.08 4.52 2.84
CA LEU A 341 7.28 5.98 2.67
C LEU A 341 8.41 6.32 1.66
N PRO A 342 9.62 5.74 1.75
CA PRO A 342 10.66 5.86 0.72
C PRO A 342 10.27 5.24 -0.62
N ALA A 343 9.61 4.08 -0.61
CA ALA A 343 9.19 3.39 -1.84
C ALA A 343 8.09 4.17 -2.60
N VAL A 344 7.22 4.90 -1.89
CA VAL A 344 6.21 5.80 -2.49
C VAL A 344 6.89 6.98 -3.18
N GLN A 345 8.03 7.48 -2.67
CA GLN A 345 8.79 8.53 -3.37
C GLN A 345 9.44 7.98 -4.65
N GLN A 346 10.05 6.79 -4.58
CA GLN A 346 10.58 6.12 -5.78
C GLN A 346 9.48 5.78 -6.80
N ALA A 347 8.29 5.37 -6.33
CA ALA A 347 7.14 5.11 -7.17
C ALA A 347 6.56 6.40 -7.77
N ARG A 348 6.51 7.51 -7.03
CA ARG A 348 6.13 8.84 -7.55
C ARG A 348 7.13 9.35 -8.57
N GLU A 349 8.43 9.17 -8.34
CA GLU A 349 9.47 9.52 -9.31
C GLU A 349 9.42 8.61 -10.55
N ALA A 350 9.17 7.31 -10.38
CA ALA A 350 8.95 6.39 -11.48
C ALA A 350 7.69 6.76 -12.29
N ALA A 351 6.58 7.12 -11.62
CA ALA A 351 5.36 7.59 -12.27
C ALA A 351 5.58 8.92 -13.00
N ARG A 352 6.28 9.89 -12.40
CA ARG A 352 6.66 11.15 -13.06
C ARG A 352 7.56 10.92 -14.28
N ARG A 353 8.52 9.99 -14.20
CA ARG A 353 9.35 9.59 -15.34
C ARG A 353 8.54 8.88 -16.43
N ALA A 354 7.66 7.97 -16.05
CA ALA A 354 6.79 7.25 -16.99
C ALA A 354 5.84 8.22 -17.72
N GLN A 355 5.24 9.16 -17.00
CA GLN A 355 4.40 10.21 -17.58
C GLN A 355 5.22 11.14 -18.50
N SER A 356 6.44 11.54 -18.10
CA SER A 356 7.32 12.35 -18.95
C SER A 356 7.72 11.62 -20.24
N LYS A 357 8.05 10.32 -20.15
CA LYS A 357 8.32 9.46 -21.32
C LYS A 357 7.10 9.36 -22.24
N ASN A 358 5.89 9.27 -21.68
CA ASN A 358 4.67 9.26 -22.47
C ASN A 358 4.41 10.61 -23.17
N ASN A 359 4.64 11.73 -22.48
CA ASN A 359 4.54 13.06 -23.09
C ASN A 359 5.51 13.22 -24.27
N LEU A 360 6.78 12.80 -24.10
CA LEU A 360 7.76 12.78 -25.19
C LEU A 360 7.32 11.89 -26.36
N LYS A 361 6.75 10.71 -26.06
CA LYS A 361 6.19 9.82 -27.09
C LYS A 361 5.06 10.50 -27.87
N GLN A 362 4.13 11.16 -27.18
CA GLN A 362 3.03 11.90 -27.84
C GLN A 362 3.55 13.08 -28.67
N ILE A 363 4.54 13.82 -28.18
CA ILE A 363 5.20 14.90 -28.94
C ILE A 363 5.85 14.33 -30.22
N ALA A 364 6.59 13.23 -30.10
CA ALA A 364 7.24 12.60 -31.25
C ALA A 364 6.22 12.12 -32.30
N ILE A 365 5.13 11.48 -31.86
CA ILE A 365 4.02 11.07 -32.75
C ILE A 365 3.42 12.29 -33.45
N ALA A 366 3.17 13.38 -32.73
CA ALA A 366 2.64 14.61 -33.30
C ALA A 366 3.60 15.24 -34.33
N MET A 367 4.91 15.21 -34.08
CA MET A 367 5.93 15.65 -35.04
C MET A 367 5.95 14.78 -36.30
N HIS A 368 5.80 13.45 -36.17
CA HIS A 368 5.67 12.54 -37.31
C HIS A 368 4.39 12.83 -38.11
N ASN A 369 3.24 13.00 -37.44
CA ASN A 369 2.00 13.35 -38.12
C ASN A 369 2.08 14.71 -38.84
N TYR A 370 2.82 15.68 -38.28
CA TYR A 370 3.13 16.94 -38.95
C TYR A 370 3.97 16.71 -40.21
N HIS A 371 5.03 15.89 -40.10
CA HIS A 371 5.89 15.52 -41.24
C HIS A 371 5.12 14.78 -42.34
N ASP A 372 4.22 13.87 -42.00
CA ASP A 372 3.43 13.12 -42.99
C ASP A 372 2.60 14.05 -43.88
N VAL A 373 2.08 15.13 -43.30
CA VAL A 373 1.24 16.13 -43.99
C VAL A 373 2.08 17.19 -44.72
N THR A 374 3.13 17.70 -44.09
CA THR A 374 3.90 18.86 -44.60
C THR A 374 5.19 18.48 -45.32
N LYS A 375 5.56 17.20 -45.28
CA LYS A 375 6.80 16.61 -45.80
C LYS A 375 8.10 17.10 -45.14
N ALA A 376 8.00 17.88 -44.06
CA ALA A 376 9.11 18.35 -43.25
C ALA A 376 8.78 18.25 -41.76
N PHE A 377 9.77 18.05 -40.90
CA PHE A 377 9.56 18.23 -39.46
C PHE A 377 9.24 19.71 -39.16
N PRO A 378 8.51 20.01 -38.06
CA PRO A 378 8.22 21.41 -37.73
C PRO A 378 9.53 22.16 -37.43
N PRO A 379 9.70 23.40 -37.89
CA PRO A 379 10.91 24.17 -37.58
C PRO A 379 11.01 24.47 -36.09
N ALA A 380 12.23 24.62 -35.57
CA ALA A 380 12.45 24.98 -34.16
C ALA A 380 11.70 26.27 -33.78
N ALA A 381 11.73 27.26 -34.68
CA ALA A 381 10.78 28.35 -34.77
C ALA A 381 10.67 28.79 -36.24
N ASN A 382 9.48 29.17 -36.69
CA ASN A 382 9.33 29.84 -37.98
C ASN A 382 9.87 31.28 -37.89
N VAL A 383 10.21 31.88 -39.03
CA VAL A 383 10.76 33.24 -39.11
C VAL A 383 9.98 34.10 -40.09
N ASP A 384 9.98 35.42 -39.89
CA ASP A 384 9.47 36.37 -40.86
C ASP A 384 10.48 36.63 -41.99
N ALA A 385 10.09 37.43 -42.99
CA ALA A 385 10.95 37.81 -44.13
C ALA A 385 12.25 38.54 -43.74
N LYS A 386 12.38 38.99 -42.48
CA LYS A 386 13.56 39.66 -41.93
C LYS A 386 14.37 38.74 -41.01
N GLY A 387 14.01 37.45 -40.92
CA GLY A 387 14.66 36.45 -40.08
C GLY A 387 14.29 36.54 -38.60
N LYS A 388 13.27 37.32 -38.22
CA LYS A 388 12.80 37.39 -36.83
C LYS A 388 12.00 36.13 -36.51
N LYS A 389 12.35 35.45 -35.42
CA LYS A 389 11.63 34.27 -34.91
C LYS A 389 10.20 34.63 -34.51
N LEU A 390 9.24 33.83 -34.94
CA LEU A 390 7.82 33.98 -34.65
C LEU A 390 7.37 32.96 -33.59
N LEU A 391 6.91 31.79 -33.99
CA LEU A 391 6.33 30.75 -33.15
C LEU A 391 7.18 29.46 -33.18
N SER A 392 7.20 28.72 -32.07
CA SER A 392 7.98 27.47 -31.99
C SER A 392 7.22 26.27 -32.56
N TRP A 393 7.94 25.17 -32.81
CA TRP A 393 7.39 23.85 -33.16
C TRP A 393 6.16 23.45 -32.31
N ARG A 394 6.10 23.86 -31.04
CA ARG A 394 4.97 23.57 -30.14
C ARG A 394 3.66 24.10 -30.67
N VAL A 395 3.64 25.30 -31.26
CA VAL A 395 2.42 25.85 -31.84
C VAL A 395 2.06 25.06 -33.10
N HIS A 396 3.04 24.80 -33.98
CA HIS A 396 2.81 24.07 -35.22
C HIS A 396 2.26 22.66 -35.04
N ILE A 397 2.60 21.97 -33.95
CA ILE A 397 2.08 20.62 -33.71
C ILE A 397 0.76 20.59 -32.89
N LEU A 398 0.22 21.74 -32.44
CA LEU A 398 -1.03 21.78 -31.66
C LEU A 398 -2.18 20.98 -32.30
N PRO A 399 -2.43 21.04 -33.63
CA PRO A 399 -3.49 20.24 -34.25
C PRO A 399 -3.29 18.73 -34.09
N TYR A 400 -2.06 18.27 -33.89
CA TYR A 400 -1.67 16.87 -33.83
C TYR A 400 -1.55 16.34 -32.38
N VAL A 401 -1.82 17.19 -31.40
CA VAL A 401 -1.96 16.84 -29.97
C VAL A 401 -3.35 17.19 -29.42
N ASP A 402 -4.37 17.12 -30.30
CA ASP A 402 -5.78 17.42 -29.98
C ASP A 402 -6.03 18.87 -29.50
N GLN A 403 -5.20 19.83 -29.93
CA GLN A 403 -5.29 21.24 -29.57
C GLN A 403 -5.55 22.15 -30.79
N ALA A 404 -6.27 21.64 -31.79
CA ALA A 404 -6.68 22.42 -32.96
C ALA A 404 -7.47 23.72 -32.64
N PRO A 405 -8.34 23.77 -31.62
CA PRO A 405 -9.02 25.02 -31.23
C PRO A 405 -8.05 26.09 -30.72
N LEU A 406 -6.99 25.70 -30.01
CA LEU A 406 -5.96 26.61 -29.53
C LEU A 406 -5.07 27.09 -30.69
N TYR A 407 -4.72 26.20 -31.61
CA TYR A 407 -3.95 26.56 -32.81
C TYR A 407 -4.60 27.69 -33.61
N LYS A 408 -5.92 27.61 -33.81
CA LYS A 408 -6.69 28.62 -34.56
C LYS A 408 -6.73 30.00 -33.90
N GLN A 409 -6.39 30.11 -32.62
CA GLN A 409 -6.36 31.38 -31.90
C GLN A 409 -5.04 32.14 -32.08
N PHE A 410 -3.96 31.45 -32.45
CA PHE A 410 -2.65 32.08 -32.67
C PHE A 410 -2.60 32.85 -33.99
N HIS A 411 -1.99 34.03 -33.97
CA HIS A 411 -1.55 34.72 -35.18
C HIS A 411 -0.17 34.18 -35.59
N LEU A 412 -0.11 33.46 -36.71
CA LEU A 412 1.09 32.71 -37.14
C LEU A 412 2.19 33.58 -37.76
N ASP A 413 1.83 34.81 -38.12
CA ASP A 413 2.67 35.87 -38.67
C ASP A 413 3.22 36.82 -37.59
N GLU A 414 2.86 36.59 -36.32
CA GLU A 414 3.30 37.37 -35.17
C GLU A 414 4.21 36.55 -34.24
N PRO A 415 5.15 37.21 -33.52
CA PRO A 415 5.94 36.52 -32.52
C PRO A 415 5.09 36.09 -31.31
N TRP A 416 5.61 35.13 -30.55
CA TRP A 416 4.92 34.58 -29.38
C TRP A 416 4.61 35.63 -28.29
N ASP A 417 5.42 36.69 -28.21
CA ASP A 417 5.34 37.77 -27.23
C ASP A 417 4.53 38.98 -27.72
N SER A 418 3.86 38.87 -28.86
CA SER A 418 2.93 39.92 -29.33
C SER A 418 1.79 40.12 -28.32
N GLU A 419 1.17 41.32 -28.34
CA GLU A 419 0.03 41.62 -27.47
C GLU A 419 -1.09 40.58 -27.59
N HIS A 420 -1.31 40.06 -28.80
CA HIS A 420 -2.30 39.01 -29.07
C HIS A 420 -1.82 37.62 -28.62
N ASN A 421 -0.63 37.17 -29.03
CA ASN A 421 -0.21 35.77 -28.79
C ASN A 421 0.16 35.49 -27.32
N LYS A 422 0.68 36.49 -26.59
CA LYS A 422 1.15 36.31 -25.20
C LYS A 422 0.06 35.84 -24.24
N GLN A 423 -1.22 36.10 -24.55
CA GLN A 423 -2.34 35.71 -23.69
C GLN A 423 -2.54 34.19 -23.63
N PHE A 424 -2.11 33.46 -24.66
CA PHE A 424 -2.28 32.01 -24.77
C PHE A 424 -1.23 31.21 -23.99
N ILE A 425 -0.21 31.87 -23.43
CA ILE A 425 0.81 31.24 -22.56
C ILE A 425 0.16 30.55 -21.36
N LYS A 426 -0.99 31.02 -20.88
CA LYS A 426 -1.73 30.40 -19.77
C LYS A 426 -2.46 29.11 -20.17
N GLN A 427 -2.55 28.80 -21.47
CA GLN A 427 -3.27 27.65 -22.02
C GLN A 427 -2.32 26.54 -22.48
N ILE A 428 -1.16 26.38 -21.83
CA ILE A 428 -0.18 25.35 -22.18
C ILE A 428 -0.83 23.95 -22.12
N PRO A 429 -0.82 23.18 -23.23
CA PRO A 429 -1.32 21.81 -23.24
C PRO A 429 -0.59 20.90 -22.24
N PRO A 430 -1.29 19.99 -21.55
CA PRO A 430 -0.69 19.08 -20.56
C PRO A 430 0.49 18.26 -21.09
N VAL A 431 0.50 17.94 -22.39
CA VAL A 431 1.57 17.18 -23.04
C VAL A 431 2.92 17.92 -23.02
N TYR A 432 2.94 19.26 -22.94
CA TYR A 432 4.18 20.05 -22.85
C TYR A 432 4.67 20.29 -21.42
N VAL A 433 3.88 19.87 -20.43
CA VAL A 433 4.22 20.02 -19.01
C VAL A 433 5.06 18.82 -18.59
N GLN A 434 6.25 19.08 -18.04
CA GLN A 434 7.07 18.03 -17.46
C GLN A 434 6.64 17.82 -15.99
N PRO A 435 6.28 16.59 -15.56
CA PRO A 435 5.67 16.34 -14.25
C PRO A 435 6.52 16.66 -13.02
N THR A 436 7.84 16.82 -13.18
CA THR A 436 8.78 17.17 -12.09
C THR A 436 8.90 18.68 -11.92
N HIS A 437 8.67 19.46 -12.99
CA HIS A 437 8.75 20.92 -13.04
C HIS A 437 7.44 21.53 -13.54
N ALA A 438 6.30 21.04 -13.03
CA ALA A 438 4.99 21.53 -13.43
C ALA A 438 4.73 22.98 -12.97
N ASP A 439 5.49 23.46 -11.98
CA ASP A 439 5.55 24.85 -11.53
C ASP A 439 6.03 25.79 -12.64
N LEU A 440 7.03 25.39 -13.43
CA LEU A 440 7.54 26.19 -14.55
C LEU A 440 6.47 26.47 -15.62
N ALA A 441 5.52 25.55 -15.80
CA ALA A 441 4.42 25.76 -16.74
C ALA A 441 3.50 26.92 -16.33
N LYS A 442 3.40 27.23 -15.02
CA LYS A 442 2.64 28.40 -14.54
C LYS A 442 3.25 29.73 -15.00
N ASP A 443 4.57 29.74 -15.17
CA ASP A 443 5.34 30.87 -15.68
C ASP A 443 5.49 30.86 -17.21
N GLY A 444 4.76 29.97 -17.90
CA GLY A 444 4.84 29.85 -19.35
C GLY A 444 6.08 29.10 -19.86
N LYS A 445 6.88 28.49 -18.97
CA LYS A 445 8.14 27.82 -19.31
C LYS A 445 7.92 26.32 -19.53
N THR A 446 8.77 25.73 -20.36
CA THR A 446 8.74 24.30 -20.69
C THR A 446 10.16 23.79 -20.86
N VAL A 447 10.39 22.52 -20.50
CA VAL A 447 11.72 21.88 -20.45
C VAL A 447 11.93 20.84 -21.54
N TYR A 448 10.89 20.49 -22.30
CA TYR A 448 11.05 19.64 -23.48
C TYR A 448 11.58 20.49 -24.61
N LEU A 449 12.79 20.22 -25.10
CA LEU A 449 13.45 20.98 -26.16
C LEU A 449 13.71 20.10 -27.37
N VAL A 450 13.85 20.73 -28.54
CA VAL A 450 14.32 20.06 -29.76
C VAL A 450 15.81 20.38 -29.96
N PRO A 451 16.62 19.43 -30.43
CA PRO A 451 18.01 19.71 -30.80
C PRO A 451 18.03 20.60 -32.04
N THR A 452 18.83 21.67 -32.01
CA THR A 452 19.02 22.60 -33.13
C THR A 452 20.49 22.68 -33.49
N GLY A 453 20.82 22.67 -34.79
CA GLY A 453 22.18 22.76 -35.30
C GLY A 453 22.32 22.10 -36.67
N GLU A 454 23.49 22.28 -37.29
CA GLU A 454 23.82 21.65 -38.57
C GLU A 454 23.68 20.12 -38.48
N GLY A 455 22.95 19.51 -39.42
CA GLY A 455 22.69 18.07 -39.47
C GLY A 455 21.57 17.57 -38.55
N THR A 456 20.80 18.44 -37.90
CA THR A 456 19.68 18.05 -37.03
C THR A 456 18.34 18.11 -37.75
N ALA A 457 17.36 17.28 -37.37
CA ALA A 457 16.01 17.27 -37.97
C ALA A 457 15.25 18.62 -37.89
N PHE A 458 15.72 19.54 -37.05
CA PHE A 458 15.13 20.87 -36.82
C PHE A 458 16.04 22.00 -37.32
N GLU A 459 16.97 21.70 -38.22
CA GLU A 459 17.82 22.68 -38.88
C GLU A 459 17.01 23.62 -39.78
N GLY A 460 17.42 24.89 -39.83
CA GLY A 460 16.80 25.92 -40.66
C GLY A 460 15.48 26.48 -40.12
N ASP A 461 14.80 27.25 -40.96
CA ASP A 461 13.55 27.96 -40.69
C ASP A 461 12.29 27.25 -41.23
N THR A 462 12.50 26.22 -42.06
CA THR A 462 11.46 25.45 -42.75
C THR A 462 11.40 23.97 -42.34
N GLY A 463 12.38 23.49 -41.55
CA GLY A 463 12.48 22.11 -41.09
C GLY A 463 12.96 21.13 -42.16
N LEU A 464 13.55 20.01 -41.76
CA LEU A 464 14.07 19.00 -42.69
C LEU A 464 13.04 17.89 -42.98
N GLY A 465 12.95 17.47 -44.23
CA GLY A 465 12.24 16.26 -44.62
C GLY A 465 13.10 15.01 -44.42
N MET A 466 12.50 13.90 -43.98
CA MET A 466 13.14 12.59 -44.10
C MET A 466 13.27 12.24 -45.59
N ALA A 467 14.49 11.91 -46.04
CA ALA A 467 14.70 11.41 -47.39
C ALA A 467 13.82 10.16 -47.61
N SER A 468 13.06 10.17 -48.70
CA SER A 468 12.24 9.05 -49.15
C SER A 468 13.08 7.88 -49.65
#